data_AF-A0A498SQ68-F1
#
_entry.id   AF-A0A498SQ68-F1
#
_cell.length_a   1.000
_cell.length_b   1.000
_cell.length_c   1.000
_cell.angle_alpha   90.00
_cell.angle_beta   90.00
_cell.angle_gamma   90.00
#
_symmetry.space_group_name_H-M   'P 1'
#
loop_
_entity.id
_entity.type
_entity.pdbx_description
1 polymer ?
#
loop_
_entity_poly.entity_id
_entity_poly.type
_entity_poly.pdbx_seq_one_letter_code
_entity_poly.pdbx_strand_id
1 'polypeptide(L)'
;MSSAGNVFGINFLKELIEMGHAILAEIFRLADCIPDDFKNPNRSRFKPFLIDFSYFDDLSIIDRYIDSNEQGAQLEDEYLFTFEKHIKRFGALFDAIAHFFADLIEYSENSRCSYIAFSLRRTAAFLMLCQYEAEALFITGVILLALDEKYTNGVKQRLFVAHYRSKYVTEIFSENYSKRKC
;
A
#
# COMPACT_ATOMS: atom_id res chain seq x y z
N MET A 1 22.32 30.73 0.28
CA MET A 1 22.59 29.51 -0.53
C MET A 1 21.40 28.57 -0.42
N SER A 2 20.22 29.05 -0.81
CA SER A 2 18.94 28.46 -0.34
C SER A 2 17.81 28.52 -1.38
N SER A 3 18.13 28.61 -2.69
CA SER A 3 17.09 28.62 -3.72
C SER A 3 17.31 27.64 -4.88
N ALA A 4 18.29 26.73 -4.79
CA ALA A 4 18.60 25.77 -5.86
C ALA A 4 17.99 24.37 -5.66
N GLY A 5 17.51 24.03 -4.46
CA GLY A 5 16.86 22.73 -4.21
C GLY A 5 15.42 22.68 -4.73
N ASN A 6 14.72 23.81 -4.71
CA ASN A 6 13.36 23.96 -5.26
C ASN A 6 13.34 24.04 -6.79
N VAL A 7 14.50 23.85 -7.43
CA VAL A 7 14.73 24.09 -8.84
C VAL A 7 14.67 22.74 -9.56
N PHE A 8 13.58 22.54 -10.29
CA PHE A 8 13.35 21.45 -11.25
C PHE A 8 13.07 20.04 -10.69
N GLY A 9 12.56 19.90 -9.47
CA GLY A 9 12.09 18.59 -8.96
C GLY A 9 13.17 17.69 -8.35
N ILE A 10 14.41 18.18 -8.22
CA ILE A 10 15.52 17.45 -7.60
C ILE A 10 15.22 17.08 -6.13
N ASN A 11 14.75 18.04 -5.33
CA ASN A 11 14.38 17.76 -3.94
C ASN A 11 13.23 16.76 -3.85
N PHE A 12 12.23 16.90 -4.72
CA PHE A 12 11.10 15.99 -4.80
C PHE A 12 11.57 14.55 -5.10
N LEU A 13 12.42 14.37 -6.12
CA LEU A 13 12.97 13.05 -6.44
C LEU A 13 13.80 12.47 -5.29
N LYS A 14 14.57 13.31 -4.58
CA LYS A 14 15.32 12.87 -3.41
C LYS A 14 14.41 12.33 -2.31
N GLU A 15 13.35 13.07 -1.97
CA GLU A 15 12.34 12.65 -0.99
C GLU A 15 11.62 11.36 -1.45
N LEU A 16 11.29 11.27 -2.74
CA LEU A 16 10.68 10.09 -3.34
C LEU A 16 11.59 8.85 -3.25
N ILE A 17 12.88 8.99 -3.55
CA ILE A 17 13.89 7.92 -3.42
C ILE A 17 14.02 7.47 -1.97
N GLU A 18 14.07 8.40 -1.02
CA GLU A 18 14.12 8.11 0.43
C GLU A 18 12.87 7.33 0.87
N MET A 19 11.69 7.74 0.42
CA MET A 19 10.44 7.00 0.64
C MET A 19 10.50 5.60 0.03
N GLY A 20 11.04 5.45 -1.19
CA GLY A 20 11.21 4.15 -1.83
C GLY A 20 12.09 3.20 -1.03
N HIS A 21 13.19 3.69 -0.44
CA HIS A 21 14.03 2.90 0.45
C HIS A 21 13.31 2.51 1.75
N ALA A 22 12.50 3.41 2.32
CA ALA A 22 11.69 3.11 3.50
C ALA A 22 10.63 2.04 3.21
N ILE A 23 9.94 2.12 2.07
CA ILE A 23 8.99 1.11 1.59
C ILE A 23 9.69 -0.24 1.43
N LEU A 24 10.87 -0.26 0.80
CA LEU A 24 11.64 -1.48 0.62
C LEU A 24 12.01 -2.12 1.97
N ALA A 25 12.54 -1.33 2.91
CA ALA A 25 12.84 -1.83 4.25
C ALA A 25 11.59 -2.40 4.95
N GLU A 26 10.44 -1.75 4.80
CA GLU A 26 9.18 -2.19 5.38
C GLU A 26 8.68 -3.50 4.75
N ILE A 27 8.83 -3.68 3.43
CA ILE A 27 8.53 -4.95 2.75
C ILE A 27 9.30 -6.10 3.40
N PHE A 28 10.61 -5.96 3.57
CA PHE A 28 11.43 -7.02 4.16
C PHE A 28 11.06 -7.26 5.63
N ARG A 29 10.79 -6.19 6.40
CA ARG A 29 10.40 -6.31 7.81
C ARG A 29 9.06 -7.02 8.00
N LEU A 30 8.10 -6.77 7.11
CA LEU A 30 6.77 -7.35 7.19
C LEU A 30 6.67 -8.76 6.60
N ALA A 31 7.59 -9.15 5.72
CA ALA A 31 7.63 -10.50 5.14
C ALA A 31 7.62 -11.60 6.22
N ASP A 32 8.38 -11.41 7.30
CA ASP A 32 8.45 -12.36 8.42
C ASP A 32 7.25 -12.22 9.40
N CYS A 33 6.46 -11.15 9.27
CA CYS A 33 5.32 -10.86 10.13
C CYS A 33 3.96 -11.33 9.57
N ILE A 34 3.95 -12.00 8.42
CA ILE A 34 2.70 -12.50 7.81
C ILE A 34 2.12 -13.62 8.69
N PRO A 35 0.88 -13.48 9.23
CA PRO A 35 0.26 -14.53 10.03
C PRO A 35 0.03 -15.82 9.22
N ASP A 36 0.15 -16.98 9.89
CA ASP A 36 0.01 -18.27 9.21
C ASP A 36 -1.39 -18.47 8.62
N ASP A 37 -2.43 -17.92 9.26
CA ASP A 37 -3.81 -17.91 8.74
C ASP A 37 -3.88 -17.32 7.32
N PHE A 38 -3.18 -16.21 7.07
CA PHE A 38 -3.13 -15.58 5.76
C PHE A 38 -2.33 -16.41 4.74
N LYS A 39 -1.34 -17.20 5.19
CA LYS A 39 -0.58 -18.12 4.31
C LYS A 39 -1.40 -19.36 3.97
N ASN A 40 -2.08 -19.91 4.96
CA ASN A 40 -2.76 -21.21 4.94
C ASN A 40 -4.24 -21.09 5.34
N PRO A 41 -5.08 -20.34 4.57
CA PRO A 41 -6.45 -20.03 4.97
C PRO A 41 -7.31 -21.29 5.18
N ASN A 42 -7.02 -22.39 4.48
CA ASN A 42 -7.75 -23.65 4.64
C ASN A 42 -7.62 -24.30 6.03
N ARG A 43 -6.59 -23.93 6.80
CA ARG A 43 -6.38 -24.41 8.18
C ARG A 43 -6.88 -23.42 9.23
N SER A 44 -7.25 -22.21 8.82
CA SER A 44 -7.71 -21.16 9.71
C SER A 44 -9.19 -21.30 10.00
N ARG A 45 -9.57 -21.11 11.26
CA ARG A 45 -10.98 -20.90 11.63
C ARG A 45 -11.57 -19.63 11.01
N PHE A 46 -10.72 -18.67 10.65
CA PHE A 46 -11.11 -17.40 10.04
C PHE A 46 -11.15 -17.45 8.51
N LYS A 47 -11.03 -18.65 7.90
CA LYS A 47 -11.14 -18.87 6.45
C LYS A 47 -12.24 -18.04 5.75
N PRO A 48 -13.46 -17.92 6.29
CA PRO A 48 -14.54 -17.16 5.64
C PRO A 48 -14.22 -15.67 5.44
N PHE A 49 -13.31 -15.10 6.23
CA PHE A 49 -12.90 -13.69 6.15
C PHE A 49 -11.57 -13.49 5.42
N LEU A 50 -10.85 -14.58 5.14
CA LEU A 50 -9.56 -14.58 4.45
C LEU A 50 -9.77 -14.72 2.94
N ILE A 51 -10.51 -13.78 2.36
CA ILE A 51 -10.88 -13.77 0.94
C ILE A 51 -9.86 -12.98 0.13
N ASP A 52 -9.52 -13.50 -1.05
CA ASP A 52 -8.66 -12.83 -2.01
C ASP A 52 -9.46 -11.83 -2.88
N PHE A 53 -8.93 -11.45 -4.04
CA PHE A 53 -9.60 -10.47 -4.91
C PHE A 53 -10.95 -10.92 -5.46
N SER A 54 -11.33 -12.19 -5.34
CA SER A 54 -12.71 -12.63 -5.60
C SER A 54 -13.75 -11.91 -4.74
N TYR A 55 -13.35 -11.29 -3.62
CA TYR A 55 -14.21 -10.39 -2.86
C TYR A 55 -14.79 -9.25 -3.71
N PHE A 56 -14.02 -8.71 -4.67
CA PHE A 56 -14.47 -7.61 -5.51
C PHE A 56 -15.45 -8.03 -6.61
N ASP A 57 -15.55 -9.34 -6.89
CA ASP A 57 -16.59 -9.88 -7.76
C ASP A 57 -17.95 -9.94 -7.05
N ASP A 58 -17.93 -10.08 -5.71
CA ASP A 58 -19.14 -10.12 -4.87
C ASP A 58 -18.87 -9.59 -3.46
N LEU A 59 -19.13 -8.30 -3.27
CA LEU A 59 -18.91 -7.60 -2.00
C LEU A 59 -19.76 -8.14 -0.83
N SER A 60 -20.84 -8.87 -1.12
CA SER A 60 -21.77 -9.41 -0.13
C SER A 60 -21.40 -10.80 0.38
N ILE A 61 -20.35 -11.42 -0.16
CA ILE A 61 -19.97 -12.80 0.16
C ILE A 61 -19.73 -13.03 1.67
N ILE A 62 -19.16 -12.04 2.37
CA ILE A 62 -18.92 -12.12 3.81
C ILE A 62 -20.19 -11.84 4.60
N ASP A 63 -20.97 -10.83 4.21
CA ASP A 63 -22.23 -10.49 4.89
C ASP A 63 -23.19 -11.68 4.84
N ARG A 64 -23.32 -12.35 3.68
CA ARG A 64 -24.10 -13.58 3.56
C ARG A 64 -23.59 -14.70 4.45
N TYR A 65 -22.28 -14.83 4.64
CA TYR A 65 -21.72 -15.81 5.56
C TYR A 65 -22.08 -15.46 7.02
N ILE A 66 -22.02 -14.18 7.38
CA ILE A 66 -22.38 -13.69 8.71
C ILE A 66 -23.87 -13.94 8.99
N ASP A 67 -24.74 -13.57 8.06
CA ASP A 67 -26.19 -13.70 8.20
C ASP A 67 -26.66 -15.17 8.24
N SER A 68 -25.93 -16.06 7.55
CA SER A 68 -26.28 -17.49 7.48
C SER A 68 -25.69 -18.34 8.61
N ASN A 69 -24.79 -17.78 9.43
CA ASN A 69 -24.11 -18.51 10.50
C ASN A 69 -24.40 -17.86 11.86
N GLU A 70 -24.94 -18.63 12.80
CA GLU A 70 -25.32 -18.16 14.14
C GLU A 70 -24.16 -17.48 14.90
N GLN A 71 -22.92 -17.91 14.66
CA GLN A 71 -21.71 -17.34 15.27
C GLN A 71 -20.90 -16.45 14.32
N GLY A 72 -21.46 -16.09 13.16
CA GLY A 72 -20.77 -15.36 12.10
C GLY A 72 -20.25 -14.00 12.56
N ALA A 73 -21.10 -13.19 13.18
CA ALA A 73 -20.72 -11.86 13.68
C ALA A 73 -19.66 -11.92 14.78
N GLN A 74 -19.80 -12.84 15.74
CA GLN A 74 -18.81 -13.03 16.80
C GLN A 74 -17.45 -13.46 16.25
N LEU A 75 -17.43 -14.32 15.23
CA LEU A 75 -16.20 -14.76 14.59
C LEU A 75 -15.52 -13.63 13.80
N GLU A 76 -16.31 -12.71 13.22
CA GLU A 76 -15.76 -11.51 12.57
C GLU A 76 -15.11 -10.57 13.58
N ASP A 77 -15.77 -10.30 14.70
CA ASP A 77 -15.21 -9.46 15.77
C ASP A 77 -13.87 -10.04 16.29
N GLU A 78 -13.83 -11.36 16.51
CA GLU A 78 -12.61 -12.06 16.91
C GLU A 78 -11.53 -11.98 15.83
N TYR A 79 -11.89 -12.11 14.54
CA TYR A 79 -10.97 -11.95 13.41
C TYR A 79 -10.36 -10.55 13.38
N LEU A 80 -11.19 -9.51 13.44
CA LEU A 80 -10.74 -8.11 13.40
C LEU A 80 -9.85 -7.81 14.60
N PHE A 81 -10.24 -8.22 15.80
CA PHE A 81 -9.43 -8.05 17.01
C PHE A 81 -8.08 -8.78 16.92
N THR A 82 -8.08 -10.02 16.43
CA THR A 82 -6.87 -10.86 16.32
C THR A 82 -5.86 -10.27 15.34
N PHE A 83 -6.32 -9.77 14.20
CA PHE A 83 -5.44 -9.34 13.12
C PHE A 83 -5.33 -7.82 12.94
N GLU A 84 -6.01 -7.01 13.75
CA GLU A 84 -6.03 -5.55 13.66
C GLU A 84 -4.65 -4.94 13.41
N LYS A 85 -3.67 -5.31 14.25
CA LYS A 85 -2.30 -4.79 14.17
C LYS A 85 -1.61 -5.17 12.86
N HIS A 86 -1.84 -6.40 12.38
CA HIS A 86 -1.26 -6.87 11.12
C HIS A 86 -1.90 -6.11 9.96
N ILE A 87 -3.24 -6.08 9.92
CA ILE A 87 -4.03 -5.40 8.88
C ILE A 87 -3.62 -3.93 8.76
N LYS A 88 -3.53 -3.20 9.89
CA LYS A 88 -3.10 -1.79 9.87
C LYS A 88 -1.68 -1.59 9.35
N ARG A 89 -0.73 -2.46 9.73
CA ARG A 89 0.67 -2.34 9.29
C ARG A 89 0.83 -2.65 7.80
N PHE A 90 0.26 -3.75 7.33
CA PHE A 90 0.25 -4.09 5.90
C PHE A 90 -0.52 -3.06 5.08
N GLY A 91 -1.63 -2.58 5.61
CA GLY A 91 -2.42 -1.51 5.03
C GLY A 91 -1.62 -0.22 4.84
N ALA A 92 -0.87 0.21 5.85
CA ALA A 92 0.01 1.38 5.75
C ALA A 92 1.11 1.18 4.70
N LEU A 93 1.67 -0.04 4.57
CA LEU A 93 2.60 -0.37 3.50
C LEU A 93 1.95 -0.25 2.11
N PHE A 94 0.75 -0.79 1.92
CA PHE A 94 0.02 -0.68 0.65
C PHE A 94 -0.31 0.77 0.30
N ASP A 95 -0.78 1.54 1.28
CA ASP A 95 -1.05 2.96 1.11
C ASP A 95 0.25 3.70 0.72
N ALA A 96 1.38 3.45 1.40
CA ALA A 96 2.68 4.06 1.07
C ALA A 96 3.17 3.71 -0.34
N ILE A 97 3.02 2.45 -0.76
CA ILE A 97 3.34 2.02 -2.12
C ILE A 97 2.49 2.76 -3.15
N ALA A 98 1.17 2.84 -2.94
CA ALA A 98 0.27 3.52 -3.85
C ALA A 98 0.62 5.02 -4.00
N HIS A 99 0.93 5.70 -2.90
CA HIS A 99 1.36 7.10 -2.92
C HIS A 99 2.69 7.26 -3.67
N PHE A 100 3.69 6.43 -3.37
CA PHE A 100 4.99 6.46 -4.07
C PHE A 100 4.83 6.34 -5.60
N PHE A 101 3.98 5.42 -6.07
CA PHE A 101 3.73 5.26 -7.50
C PHE A 101 2.96 6.45 -8.09
N ALA A 102 1.95 6.98 -7.38
CA ALA A 102 1.20 8.14 -7.83
C ALA A 102 2.13 9.36 -7.99
N ASP A 103 2.97 9.62 -6.99
CA ASP A 103 3.95 10.71 -6.98
C ASP A 103 4.95 10.58 -8.14
N LEU A 104 5.44 9.36 -8.42
CA LEU A 104 6.35 9.11 -9.54
C LEU A 104 5.67 9.35 -10.90
N ILE A 105 4.42 8.92 -11.06
CA ILE A 105 3.63 9.13 -12.27
C ILE A 105 3.41 10.62 -12.49
N GLU A 106 2.96 11.34 -11.46
CA GLU A 106 2.74 12.79 -11.51
C GLU A 106 4.03 13.54 -11.89
N TYR A 107 5.17 13.18 -11.31
CA TYR A 107 6.46 13.74 -11.69
C TYR A 107 6.78 13.49 -13.17
N SER A 108 6.57 12.27 -13.66
CA SER A 108 6.86 11.91 -15.05
C SER A 108 5.96 12.64 -16.06
N GLU A 109 4.74 12.99 -15.67
CA GLU A 109 3.82 13.75 -16.53
C GLU A 109 4.19 15.23 -16.58
N ASN A 110 4.55 15.81 -15.43
CA ASN A 110 4.82 17.24 -15.28
C ASN A 110 6.24 17.67 -15.73
N SER A 111 7.20 16.75 -15.81
CA SER A 111 8.62 17.06 -16.08
C SER A 111 9.00 17.26 -17.56
N ARG A 112 8.11 16.93 -18.52
CA ARG A 112 8.44 16.86 -19.97
C ARG A 112 8.90 18.19 -20.59
N CYS A 113 8.33 19.32 -20.17
CA CYS A 113 8.62 20.63 -20.77
C CYS A 113 9.96 21.22 -20.29
N SER A 114 10.31 21.01 -19.02
CA SER A 114 11.54 21.50 -18.38
C SER A 114 12.80 20.75 -18.83
N TYR A 115 12.66 19.48 -19.21
CA TYR A 115 13.75 18.61 -19.63
C TYR A 115 14.44 19.08 -20.94
N ILE A 116 13.65 19.56 -21.91
CA ILE A 116 14.14 19.97 -23.24
C ILE A 116 15.09 21.17 -23.12
N ALA A 117 14.71 22.20 -22.35
CA ALA A 117 15.52 23.41 -22.18
C ALA A 117 16.83 23.15 -21.42
N PHE A 118 16.83 22.19 -20.51
CA PHE A 118 17.95 21.92 -19.61
C PHE A 118 18.98 20.94 -20.21
N SER A 119 18.52 19.97 -21.00
CA SER A 119 19.38 19.01 -21.71
C SER A 119 20.44 19.68 -22.60
N LEU A 120 20.13 20.87 -23.14
CA LEU A 120 21.01 21.63 -24.03
C LEU A 120 22.23 22.23 -23.33
N ARG A 121 22.18 22.43 -21.99
CA ARG A 121 23.26 23.10 -21.24
C ARG A 121 24.17 22.14 -20.47
N ARG A 122 23.80 20.86 -20.31
CA ARG A 122 24.55 19.81 -19.57
C ARG A 122 25.24 20.30 -18.29
N THR A 123 24.51 21.04 -17.47
CA THR A 123 25.05 21.57 -16.21
C THR A 123 25.21 20.46 -15.15
N ALA A 124 25.95 20.71 -14.07
CA ALA A 124 26.05 19.77 -12.96
C ALA A 124 24.66 19.39 -12.37
N ALA A 125 23.74 20.35 -12.30
CA ALA A 125 22.38 20.09 -11.84
C ALA A 125 21.57 19.23 -12.83
N PHE A 126 21.87 19.26 -14.14
CA PHE A 126 21.27 18.35 -15.13
C PHE A 126 21.74 16.92 -14.92
N LEU A 127 23.04 16.72 -14.71
CA LEU A 127 23.58 15.40 -14.42
C LEU A 127 23.00 14.81 -13.13
N MET A 128 22.86 15.64 -12.08
CA MET A 128 22.26 15.22 -10.82
C MET A 128 20.77 14.87 -10.97
N LEU A 129 20.01 15.63 -11.76
CA LEU A 129 18.62 15.30 -12.09
C LEU A 129 18.52 13.92 -12.75
N CYS A 130 19.30 13.69 -13.82
CA CYS A 130 19.30 12.40 -14.51
C CYS A 130 19.70 11.23 -13.61
N GLN A 131 20.64 11.47 -12.67
CA GLN A 131 21.00 10.46 -11.68
C GLN A 131 19.81 10.11 -10.78
N TYR A 132 19.11 11.10 -10.22
CA TYR A 132 17.95 10.84 -9.37
C TYR A 132 16.76 10.25 -10.13
N GLU A 133 16.54 10.63 -11.38
CA GLU A 133 15.53 9.98 -12.22
C GLU A 133 15.85 8.49 -12.44
N ALA A 134 17.12 8.17 -12.73
CA ALA A 134 17.56 6.79 -12.88
C ALA A 134 17.44 6.00 -11.57
N GLU A 135 17.78 6.61 -10.44
CA GLU A 135 17.68 6.00 -9.12
C GLU A 135 16.21 5.78 -8.69
N ALA A 136 15.32 6.73 -8.97
CA ALA A 136 13.88 6.60 -8.73
C ALA A 136 13.28 5.42 -9.53
N LEU A 137 13.66 5.27 -10.81
CA LEU A 137 13.24 4.11 -11.61
C LEU A 137 13.84 2.79 -11.10
N PHE A 138 15.10 2.82 -10.67
CA PHE A 138 15.76 1.65 -10.10
C PHE A 138 15.05 1.17 -8.83
N ILE A 139 14.83 2.05 -7.84
CA ILE A 139 14.16 1.68 -6.59
C ILE A 139 12.72 1.21 -6.83
N THR A 140 12.03 1.81 -7.80
CA THR A 140 10.69 1.38 -8.24
C THR A 140 10.69 -0.08 -8.69
N GLY A 141 11.64 -0.46 -9.56
CA GLY A 141 11.79 -1.84 -10.01
C GLY A 141 12.10 -2.79 -8.85
N VAL A 142 12.99 -2.39 -7.93
CA VAL A 142 13.34 -3.19 -6.76
C VAL A 142 12.15 -3.39 -5.82
N ILE A 143 11.31 -2.37 -5.60
CA ILE A 143 10.07 -2.49 -4.80
C ILE A 143 9.12 -3.52 -5.42
N LEU A 144 8.88 -3.45 -6.73
CA LEU A 144 7.99 -4.40 -7.42
C LEU A 144 8.51 -5.84 -7.34
N LEU A 145 9.81 -6.04 -7.55
CA LEU A 145 10.45 -7.36 -7.43
C LEU A 145 10.38 -7.88 -5.99
N ALA A 146 10.67 -7.04 -5.00
CA ALA A 146 10.61 -7.42 -3.59
C ALA A 146 9.18 -7.79 -3.16
N LEU A 147 8.17 -7.07 -3.64
CA LEU A 147 6.76 -7.42 -3.38
C LEU A 147 6.38 -8.77 -3.97
N ASP A 148 6.93 -9.13 -5.13
CA ASP A 148 6.65 -10.41 -5.75
C ASP A 148 7.41 -11.57 -5.09
N GLU A 149 8.66 -11.35 -4.73
CA GLU A 149 9.49 -12.35 -4.06
C GLU A 149 9.02 -12.63 -2.62
N LYS A 150 8.69 -11.59 -1.84
CA LYS A 150 8.41 -11.74 -0.40
C LYS A 150 6.97 -12.11 -0.09
N TYR A 151 6.03 -11.78 -0.98
CA TYR A 151 4.62 -12.03 -0.75
C TYR A 151 4.02 -12.82 -1.90
N THR A 152 3.60 -14.06 -1.60
CA THR A 152 2.81 -14.83 -2.57
C THR A 152 1.53 -14.07 -2.94
N ASN A 153 1.10 -14.22 -4.19
CA ASN A 153 -0.05 -13.46 -4.72
C ASN A 153 -1.30 -13.58 -3.84
N GLY A 154 -1.66 -14.80 -3.43
CA GLY A 154 -2.83 -15.03 -2.56
C GLY A 154 -2.72 -14.32 -1.20
N VAL A 155 -1.51 -14.27 -0.60
CA VAL A 155 -1.30 -13.55 0.67
C VAL A 155 -1.48 -12.05 0.47
N LYS A 156 -0.88 -11.45 -0.58
CA LYS A 156 -1.03 -10.02 -0.90
C LYS A 156 -2.50 -9.64 -1.02
N GLN A 157 -3.25 -10.42 -1.78
CA GLN A 157 -4.66 -10.16 -2.04
C GLN A 157 -5.50 -10.24 -0.77
N ARG A 158 -5.33 -11.29 0.05
CA ARG A 158 -6.06 -11.43 1.32
C ARG A 158 -5.76 -10.31 2.31
N LEU A 159 -4.50 -9.92 2.45
CA LEU A 159 -4.11 -8.80 3.32
C LEU A 159 -4.70 -7.48 2.82
N PHE A 160 -4.71 -7.25 1.51
CA PHE A 160 -5.31 -6.06 0.92
C PHE A 160 -6.81 -6.00 1.14
N VAL A 161 -7.53 -7.10 0.89
CA VAL A 161 -8.98 -7.19 1.13
C VAL A 161 -9.31 -6.98 2.61
N ALA A 162 -8.52 -7.57 3.52
CA ALA A 162 -8.69 -7.36 4.95
C ALA A 162 -8.53 -5.88 5.35
N HIS A 163 -7.53 -5.18 4.80
CA HIS A 163 -7.33 -3.74 5.01
C HIS A 163 -8.46 -2.91 4.44
N TYR A 164 -8.85 -3.18 3.19
CA TYR A 164 -9.97 -2.55 2.52
C TYR A 164 -11.21 -2.63 3.40
N ARG A 165 -11.62 -3.84 3.81
CA ARG A 165 -12.80 -4.06 4.66
C ARG A 165 -12.69 -3.38 6.02
N SER A 166 -11.53 -3.41 6.66
CA SER A 166 -11.33 -2.77 7.97
C SER A 166 -11.60 -1.26 7.92
N LYS A 167 -11.28 -0.58 6.80
CA LYS A 167 -11.64 0.84 6.59
C LYS A 167 -13.15 1.06 6.50
N TYR A 168 -13.87 0.28 5.66
CA TYR A 168 -15.33 0.40 5.54
C TYR A 168 -16.08 0.13 6.85
N VAL A 169 -15.65 -0.91 7.56
CA VAL A 169 -16.25 -1.26 8.86
C VAL A 169 -16.04 -0.12 9.87
N THR A 170 -14.85 0.48 9.91
CA THR A 170 -14.57 1.63 10.78
C THR A 170 -15.42 2.86 10.43
N GLU A 171 -15.60 3.14 9.14
CA GLU A 171 -16.45 4.24 8.66
C GLU A 171 -17.92 4.04 9.07
N ILE A 172 -18.46 2.84 8.89
CA ILE A 172 -19.83 2.48 9.31
C ILE A 172 -19.99 2.61 10.83
N PHE A 173 -19.01 2.16 11.62
CA PHE A 173 -19.06 2.34 13.08
C PHE A 173 -18.99 3.81 13.49
N SER A 174 -18.24 4.64 12.77
CA SER A 174 -18.15 6.09 13.04
C SER A 174 -19.46 6.84 12.71
N GLU A 175 -20.13 6.49 11.61
CA GLU A 175 -21.45 7.05 11.26
C GLU A 175 -22.55 6.61 12.22
N ASN A 176 -22.53 5.35 12.63
CA ASN A 176 -23.49 4.81 13.61
C ASN A 176 -23.29 5.40 15.01
N TYR A 177 -22.08 5.83 15.37
CA TYR A 177 -21.81 6.54 16.63
C TYR A 177 -22.29 8.00 16.59
N SER A 178 -22.18 8.70 15.44
CA SER A 178 -22.74 10.05 15.27
C SER A 178 -24.26 10.06 15.30
N LYS A 179 -24.92 9.06 14.70
CA LYS A 179 -26.40 8.94 14.72
C LYS A 179 -27.00 8.63 16.09
N ARG A 180 -26.21 8.14 17.05
CA ARG A 180 -26.66 7.92 18.45
C ARG A 180 -26.45 9.14 19.36
N LYS A 181 -25.89 10.23 18.84
CA LYS A 181 -25.68 11.49 19.57
C LYS A 181 -26.58 12.64 19.10
N CYS A 182 -27.54 12.38 18.21
CA CYS A 182 -28.59 13.31 17.81
C CYS A 182 -29.94 12.83 18.33
#